data_AF-A0A7V5J0P8-F1
#
_entry.id   AF-A0A7V5J0P8-F1
#
_cell.length_a   1.000
_cell.length_b   1.000
_cell.length_c   1.000
_cell.angle_alpha   90.00
_cell.angle_beta   90.00
_cell.angle_gamma   90.00
#
_symmetry.space_group_name_H-M   'P 1'
#
loop_
_entity.id
_entity.type
_entity.pdbx_description
1 polymer ?
#
loop_
_entity_poly.entity_id
_entity_poly.type
_entity_poly.pdbx_seq_one_letter_code
_entity_poly.pdbx_strand_id
1 'polypeptide(L)' 'MLKSVLDVLRVRDIRDKIIFVAALLVVFRFFANIPLPGVDVARLEALFADNQLLGMVNIFSGGGLANISIV' A
#
# COMPACT_ATOMS: atom_id res chain seq x y z
N MET A 1 20.60 20.58 -0.68
CA MET A 1 19.76 19.39 -0.93
C MET A 1 18.30 19.60 -0.54
N LEU A 2 17.97 20.04 0.69
CA LEU A 2 16.58 20.32 1.06
C LEU A 2 15.90 21.42 0.23
N LYS A 3 16.62 22.49 -0.14
CA LYS A 3 16.08 23.54 -1.03
C LYS A 3 15.62 22.98 -2.38
N SER A 4 16.38 22.05 -2.95
CA SER A 4 16.05 21.40 -4.22
C SER A 4 14.75 20.59 -4.13
N VAL A 5 14.49 19.91 -3.00
CA VAL A 5 13.24 19.18 -2.77
C VAL A 5 12.05 20.15 -2.58
N LEU A 6 12.27 21.30 -1.90
CA LEU A 6 11.24 22.34 -1.80
C LEU A 6 10.97 23.05 -3.14
N ASP A 7 11.98 23.22 -3.98
CA ASP A 7 11.83 23.86 -5.29
C ASP A 7 11.04 22.96 -6.27
N VAL A 8 11.12 21.64 -6.11
CA VAL A 8 10.27 20.68 -6.84
C VAL A 8 8.79 20.89 -6.55
N LEU A 9 8.43 21.33 -5.34
CA LEU A 9 7.05 21.66 -4.96
C LEU A 9 6.58 23.03 -5.50
N ARG A 10 7.51 23.91 -5.89
CA ARG A 10 7.20 25.22 -6.50
C ARG A 10 6.91 25.13 -7.99
N VAL A 11 7.48 24.15 -8.68
CA VAL A 11 7.23 23.95 -10.13
C VAL A 11 5.84 23.35 -10.31
N ARG A 12 4.93 24.11 -10.93
CA ARG A 12 3.51 23.71 -11.11
C ARG A 12 3.35 22.34 -11.77
N ASP A 13 4.09 22.07 -12.84
CA ASP A 13 4.03 20.78 -13.54
C ASP A 13 4.44 19.59 -12.66
N ILE A 14 5.48 19.74 -11.84
CA ILE A 14 5.93 18.66 -10.96
C ILE A 14 5.00 18.49 -9.77
N ARG A 15 4.51 19.60 -9.18
CA ARG A 15 3.52 19.57 -8.11
C ARG A 15 2.25 18.83 -8.54
N ASP A 16 1.74 19.10 -9.74
CA ASP A 16 0.51 18.48 -10.22
C ASP A 16 0.70 16.96 -10.44
N LYS A 17 1.88 16.53 -10.92
CA LYS A 17 2.25 15.10 -11.01
C LYS A 17 2.37 14.44 -9.63
N ILE A 18 3.00 15.11 -8.67
CA ILE A 18 3.13 14.60 -7.28
C ILE A 18 1.74 14.44 -6.65
N ILE A 19 0.86 15.42 -6.81
CA ILE A 19 -0.51 15.36 -6.30
C ILE A 19 -1.29 14.22 -6.98
N PHE A 20 -1.13 14.01 -8.29
CA PHE A 20 -1.77 12.91 -8.99
C PHE A 20 -1.33 11.54 -8.44
N VAL A 21 -0.02 11.32 -8.29
CA VAL A 21 0.50 10.06 -7.73
C VAL A 21 0.09 9.90 -6.28
N ALA A 22 0.14 10.96 -5.47
CA ALA A 22 -0.31 10.93 -4.08
C ALA A 22 -1.80 10.59 -3.97
N ALA A 23 -2.65 11.18 -4.82
CA ALA A 23 -4.07 10.86 -4.89
C ALA A 23 -4.30 9.39 -5.29
N LEU A 24 -3.56 8.89 -6.28
CA LEU A 24 -3.61 7.49 -6.69
C LEU A 24 -3.21 6.54 -5.55
N LEU A 25 -2.15 6.87 -4.80
CA LEU A 25 -1.72 6.09 -3.63
C LEU A 25 -2.77 6.08 -2.52
N VAL A 26 -3.45 7.21 -2.28
CA VAL A 26 -4.56 7.30 -1.32
C VAL A 26 -5.71 6.39 -1.75
N VAL A 27 -6.12 6.46 -3.02
CA VAL A 27 -7.19 5.62 -3.57
C VAL A 27 -6.81 4.13 -3.47
N PHE A 28 -5.60 3.76 -3.88
CA PHE A 28 -5.06 2.42 -3.71
C PHE A 28 -5.14 1.95 -2.26
N ARG A 29 -4.75 2.81 -1.31
CA ARG A 29 -4.78 2.48 0.12
C ARG A 29 -6.20 2.26 0.66
N PHE A 30 -7.17 3.03 0.16
CA PHE A 30 -8.58 2.81 0.50
C PHE A 30 -9.09 1.45 0.01
N PHE A 31 -8.79 1.07 -1.24
CA PHE A 31 -9.17 -0.24 -1.77
C PHE A 31 -8.43 -1.39 -1.08
N ALA A 32 -7.16 -1.19 -0.70
CA ALA A 32 -6.34 -2.16 0.03
C ALA A 32 -6.81 -2.44 1.48
N ASN A 33 -7.69 -1.60 2.03
CA ASN A 33 -8.27 -1.78 3.35
C ASN A 33 -9.67 -2.43 3.31
N ILE A 34 -10.21 -2.72 2.13
CA ILE A 34 -11.50 -3.40 1.97
C ILE A 34 -11.21 -4.90 1.85
N PRO A 35 -11.43 -5.70 2.90
CA PRO A 35 -11.18 -7.14 2.85
C PRO A 35 -12.15 -7.82 1.89
N LEU A 36 -11.67 -8.83 1.17
CA LEU A 36 -12.51 -9.62 0.28
C LEU A 36 -13.58 -10.40 1.07
N PRO A 37 -14.88 -10.28 0.72
CA PRO A 37 -15.93 -11.01 1.40
C PRO A 37 -15.80 -12.51 1.13
N GLY A 38 -15.78 -13.33 2.18
CA GLY A 38 -15.68 -14.80 2.09
C GLY A 38 -14.34 -15.39 2.54
N VAL A 39 -13.42 -14.58 3.05
CA VAL A 39 -12.12 -15.02 3.57
C VAL A 39 -12.13 -15.02 5.11
N ASP A 40 -11.68 -16.13 5.71
CA ASP A 40 -11.46 -16.24 7.16
C ASP A 40 -10.09 -15.66 7.55
N VAL A 41 -10.10 -14.39 7.97
CA VAL A 41 -8.90 -13.63 8.36
C VAL A 41 -8.14 -14.31 9.51
N ALA A 42 -8.84 -14.96 10.44
CA ALA A 42 -8.22 -15.62 11.58
C ALA A 42 -7.41 -16.86 11.18
N ARG A 43 -7.89 -17.62 10.18
CA ARG A 43 -7.13 -18.76 9.63
C ARG A 43 -5.92 -18.31 8.83
N LEU A 44 -5.99 -17.18 8.14
CA LEU A 44 -4.85 -16.64 7.41
C LEU A 44 -3.77 -16.12 8.35
N GLU A 45 -4.13 -15.36 9.39
CA GLU A 45 -3.18 -14.90 10.39
C GLU A 45 -2.41 -16.07 11.01
N ALA A 46 -3.09 -17.18 11.30
CA ALA A 46 -2.44 -18.41 11.77
C ALA A 46 -1.45 -19.00 10.74
N LEU A 47 -1.79 -18.99 9.44
CA LEU A 47 -0.90 -19.47 8.37
C LEU A 47 0.31 -18.56 8.12
N PHE A 48 0.13 -17.24 8.24
CA PHE A 48 1.22 -16.28 8.12
C PHE A 48 2.16 -16.31 9.34
N ALA A 49 1.62 -16.58 10.54
CA ALA A 49 2.40 -16.73 11.76
C ALA A 49 3.29 -17.98 11.74
N ASP A 50 2.80 -19.07 11.15
CA ASP A 50 3.53 -20.35 11.09
C ASP A 50 4.58 -20.37 9.97
N ASN A 51 4.51 -19.45 9.00
CA ASN A 51 5.34 -19.49 7.79
C ASN A 51 6.02 -18.14 7.49
N GLN A 52 7.29 -18.00 7.92
CA GLN A 52 8.11 -16.81 7.72
C GLN A 52 8.24 -16.37 6.25
N LEU A 53 8.25 -17.33 5.31
CA LEU A 53 8.29 -17.02 3.88
C LEU A 53 7.03 -16.27 3.44
N LEU A 54 5.85 -16.68 3.93
CA LEU A 54 4.60 -15.98 3.64
C LEU A 54 4.56 -14.59 4.27
N GLY A 55 5.14 -14.44 5.47
CA GLY A 55 5.32 -13.12 6.10
C GLY A 55 6.18 -12.17 5.26
N MET A 56 7.25 -12.67 4.65
CA MET A 56 8.09 -11.89 3.72
C MET A 56 7.33 -11.49 2.46
N VAL A 57 6.58 -12.41 1.86
CA VAL A 57 5.76 -12.11 0.67
C VAL A 57 4.68 -11.06 0.99
N ASN A 58 4.09 -11.06 2.18
CA ASN A 58 3.15 -10.03 2.62
C ASN A 58 3.76 -8.62 2.68
N ILE A 59 5.01 -8.50 3.15
CA ILE A 59 5.74 -7.22 3.18
C ILE A 59 5.99 -6.73 1.75
N PHE A 60 6.38 -7.61 0.83
CA PHE A 60 6.59 -7.26 -0.58
C PHE A 60 5.28 -6.91 -1.31
N SER A 61 4.14 -7.42 -0.85
CA SER A 61 2.81 -7.06 -1.33
C SER A 61 2.21 -5.81 -0.67
N GLY A 62 2.93 -5.14 0.24
CA GLY A 62 2.44 -3.94 0.92
C GLY A 62 1.36 -4.20 1.98
N GLY A 63 1.26 -5.43 2.51
CA GLY A 63 0.26 -5.82 3.51
C GLY A 63 -1.08 -6.30 2.94
N GLY A 64 -1.21 -6.39 1.61
CA GLY A 64 -2.44 -6.83 0.94
C GLY A 64 -2.76 -8.31 1.14
N LEU A 65 -1.75 -9.15 1.36
CA LEU A 65 -1.93 -10.59 1.54
C LEU A 65 -2.44 -10.97 2.93
N ALA A 66 -2.08 -10.21 3.98
CA ALA A 66 -2.58 -10.43 5.33
C ALA A 66 -4.10 -10.18 5.46
N ASN A 67 -4.66 -9.31 4.62
CA ASN A 67 -6.09 -8.99 4.63
C ASN A 67 -6.86 -9.60 3.44
N ILE A 68 -6.17 -10.34 2.54
CA ILE A 68 -6.67 -10.71 1.20
C ILE A 68 -7.49 -9.57 0.61
N SER A 69 -6.79 -8.46 0.33
CA SER A 69 -7.43 -7.28 -0.23
C SER A 69 -7.63 -7.41 -1.75
N ILE A 70 -8.54 -6.62 -2.30
CA ILE A 70 -8.94 -6.62 -3.72
C ILE A 70 -7.77 -6.32 -4.70
N VAL A 71 -6.65 -5.79 -4.21
CA VAL A 71 -5.48 -5.36 -5.00
C VAL A 71 -4.19 -5.96 -4.43
#